data_AF-A0A7H4PQE9-F1
#
_entry.id   AF-A0A7H4PQE9-F1
#
_cell.length_a   1.000
_cell.length_b   1.000
_cell.length_c   1.000
_cell.angle_alpha   90.00
_cell.angle_beta   90.00
_cell.angle_gamma   90.00
#
_symmetry.space_group_name_H-M   'P 1'
#
loop_
_entity.id
_entity.type
_entity.pdbx_description
1 polymer ?
#
loop_
_entity_poly.entity_id
_entity_poly.type
_entity_poly.pdbx_seq_one_letter_code
_entity_poly.pdbx_strand_id
1 'polypeptide(L)'
;MALWRRKRPGNVIVHTDRGGQYCSADYQALLKRHNLHGSMSAKGCCYDNACAESFFHSLKVECIHGERFISREIMRTTVFNYIECDYNRWRRHSACGGISPEQFENQNLA
;
A
#
# COMPACT_ATOMS: atom_id res chain seq x y z
N MET A 1 5.23 10.54 0.19
CA MET A 1 5.98 9.29 -0.05
C MET A 1 6.40 8.67 1.29
N ALA A 2 6.11 7.39 1.50
CA ALA A 2 6.11 6.72 2.81
C ALA A 2 7.44 6.79 3.59
N LEU A 3 8.59 6.63 2.92
CA LEU A 3 9.90 6.69 3.59
C LEU A 3 10.19 8.03 4.25
N TRP A 4 9.90 9.15 3.56
CA TRP A 4 10.14 10.48 4.11
C TRP A 4 9.16 10.79 5.24
N ARG A 5 7.87 10.43 5.09
CA ARG A 5 6.84 10.63 6.13
C ARG A 5 7.20 9.89 7.42
N ARG A 6 7.83 8.71 7.31
CA ARG A 6 8.27 7.86 8.43
C ARG A 6 9.72 8.08 8.86
N LYS A 7 10.35 9.21 8.49
CA LYS A 7 11.73 9.57 8.87
C LYS A 7 12.79 8.50 8.52
N ARG A 8 12.58 7.76 7.42
CA ARG A 8 13.47 6.69 6.93
C ARG A 8 13.76 5.62 7.99
N PRO A 9 12.78 4.76 8.31
CA PRO A 9 12.99 3.70 9.27
C PRO A 9 14.07 2.74 8.77
N GLY A 10 14.86 2.19 9.69
CA GLY A 10 15.82 1.12 9.41
C GLY A 10 15.11 -0.23 9.28
N ASN A 11 15.79 -1.21 8.67
CA ASN A 11 15.32 -2.60 8.58
C ASN A 11 13.92 -2.77 7.97
N VAL A 12 13.55 -1.91 7.01
CA VAL A 12 12.26 -1.97 6.34
C VAL A 12 12.25 -3.10 5.33
N ILE A 13 11.24 -3.96 5.44
CA ILE A 13 10.94 -4.98 4.45
C ILE A 13 9.88 -4.43 3.50
N VAL A 14 10.14 -4.53 2.20
CA VAL A 14 9.16 -4.27 1.13
C VAL A 14 8.73 -5.62 0.58
N HIS A 15 7.49 -6.00 0.88
CA HIS A 15 6.93 -7.25 0.37
C HIS A 15 6.15 -7.00 -0.93
N THR A 16 6.40 -7.81 -1.96
CA THR A 16 5.69 -7.76 -3.24
C THR A 16 5.35 -9.18 -3.71
N ASP A 17 4.45 -9.28 -4.70
CA ASP A 17 4.36 -10.50 -5.47
C ASP A 17 5.61 -10.70 -6.35
N ARG A 18 5.62 -11.78 -7.15
CA ARG A 18 6.68 -12.07 -8.13
C ARG A 18 6.42 -11.45 -9.50
N GLY A 19 5.72 -10.31 -9.57
CA GLY A 19 5.49 -9.59 -10.81
C GLY A 19 6.80 -9.17 -11.48
N GLY A 20 6.84 -9.21 -12.82
CA GLY A 20 8.06 -8.91 -13.59
C GLY A 20 8.68 -7.54 -13.29
N GLN A 21 7.85 -6.54 -12.95
CA GLN A 21 8.30 -5.22 -12.54
C GLN A 21 9.11 -5.27 -11.24
N TYR A 22 8.68 -6.06 -10.25
CA TYR A 22 9.37 -6.17 -8.95
C TYR A 22 10.61 -7.06 -9.04
N CYS A 23 10.62 -8.02 -9.97
CA CYS A 23 11.82 -8.82 -10.28
C CYS A 23 12.87 -8.06 -11.10
N SER A 24 12.54 -6.88 -11.65
CA SER A 24 13.44 -6.12 -12.52
C SER A 24 14.70 -5.64 -11.77
N ALA A 25 15.83 -5.57 -12.50
CA ALA A 25 17.07 -5.05 -11.96
C ALA A 25 16.93 -3.61 -11.45
N ASP A 26 16.17 -2.78 -12.16
CA ASP A 26 15.93 -1.38 -11.80
C ASP A 26 15.20 -1.26 -10.45
N TYR A 27 14.17 -2.08 -10.23
CA TYR A 27 13.44 -2.07 -8.96
C TYR A 27 14.32 -2.57 -7.81
N GLN A 28 15.07 -3.65 -8.03
CA GLN A 28 16.00 -4.18 -7.02
C GLN A 28 17.12 -3.19 -6.69
N ALA A 29 17.63 -2.45 -7.68
CA ALA A 29 18.59 -1.37 -7.47
C ALA A 29 17.99 -0.21 -6.66
N LEU A 30 16.72 0.14 -6.92
CA LEU A 30 16.00 1.16 -6.15
C LEU A 30 15.85 0.76 -4.68
N LEU A 31 15.48 -0.49 -4.38
CA LEU A 31 15.39 -0.97 -2.99
C LEU A 31 16.73 -0.87 -2.26
N LYS A 32 17.81 -1.33 -2.91
CA LYS A 32 19.18 -1.23 -2.38
C LYS A 32 19.59 0.20 -2.10
N ARG A 33 19.31 1.13 -3.03
CA ARG A 33 19.62 2.56 -2.88
C ARG A 33 18.98 3.18 -1.62
N HIS A 34 17.83 2.66 -1.21
CA HIS A 34 17.09 3.14 -0.04
C HIS A 34 17.26 2.25 1.20
N ASN A 35 18.20 1.30 1.20
CA ASN A 35 18.44 0.35 2.30
C ASN A 35 17.17 -0.44 2.69
N LEU A 36 16.40 -0.85 1.70
CA LEU A 36 15.17 -1.65 1.88
C LEU A 36 15.43 -3.11 1.53
N HIS A 37 14.86 -4.01 2.33
CA HIS A 37 14.92 -5.44 2.08
C HIS A 37 13.72 -5.86 1.24
N GLY A 38 13.96 -6.26 -0.02
CA GLY A 38 12.92 -6.86 -0.84
C GLY A 38 12.57 -8.25 -0.36
N SER A 39 11.28 -8.53 -0.20
CA SER A 39 10.72 -9.86 0.09
C SER A 39 9.65 -10.15 -0.96
N MET A 40 9.67 -11.34 -1.57
CA MET A 40 8.71 -11.70 -2.61
C MET A 40 7.95 -12.96 -2.23
N SER A 41 6.65 -12.98 -2.52
CA SER A 41 5.77 -14.13 -2.26
C SER A 41 6.34 -15.43 -2.85
N ALA A 42 6.05 -16.57 -2.24
CA ALA A 42 6.42 -17.87 -2.82
C ALA A 42 5.62 -18.17 -4.10
N LYS A 43 6.17 -18.99 -5.00
CA LYS A 43 5.45 -19.40 -6.22
C LYS A 43 4.19 -20.16 -5.81
N GLY A 44 3.02 -19.67 -6.26
CA GLY A 44 1.72 -20.27 -5.93
C GLY A 44 1.19 -19.94 -4.54
N CYS A 45 1.83 -19.03 -3.79
CA CYS A 45 1.34 -18.59 -2.49
C CYS A 45 0.55 -17.28 -2.63
N CYS A 46 -0.76 -17.38 -2.84
CA CYS A 46 -1.64 -16.19 -2.94
C CYS A 46 -1.86 -15.51 -1.57
N TYR A 47 -1.72 -16.24 -0.47
CA TYR A 47 -1.95 -15.71 0.87
C TYR A 47 -0.99 -14.56 1.23
N ASP A 48 0.25 -14.61 0.75
CA ASP A 48 1.25 -13.56 0.95
C ASP A 48 0.79 -12.20 0.38
N ASN A 49 0.02 -12.22 -0.72
CA ASN A 49 -0.47 -11.02 -1.40
C ASN A 49 -1.90 -10.64 -0.99
N ALA A 50 -2.62 -11.51 -0.28
CA ALA A 50 -4.05 -11.35 0.04
C ALA A 50 -4.36 -10.02 0.74
N CYS A 51 -3.46 -9.54 1.61
CA CYS A 51 -3.62 -8.24 2.28
C CYS A 51 -3.65 -7.07 1.28
N ALA A 52 -2.74 -7.07 0.30
CA ALA A 52 -2.69 -6.04 -0.74
C ALA A 52 -3.89 -6.17 -1.69
N GLU A 53 -4.26 -7.40 -2.06
CA GLU A 53 -5.42 -7.66 -2.92
C GLU A 53 -6.73 -7.18 -2.29
N SER A 54 -6.90 -7.39 -0.97
CA SER A 54 -8.05 -6.92 -0.21
C SER A 54 -8.18 -5.38 -0.28
N PHE A 55 -7.07 -4.66 -0.10
CA PHE A 55 -7.04 -3.21 -0.28
C PHE A 55 -7.45 -2.79 -1.70
N PHE A 56 -6.86 -3.40 -2.73
CA PHE A 56 -7.17 -3.04 -4.12
C PHE A 56 -8.60 -3.38 -4.51
N HIS A 57 -9.17 -4.44 -3.94
CA HIS A 57 -10.59 -4.75 -4.10
C HIS A 57 -11.45 -3.63 -3.52
N SER A 58 -11.24 -3.23 -2.26
CA SER A 58 -11.97 -2.12 -1.64
C SER A 58 -11.83 -0.82 -2.42
N LEU A 59 -10.60 -0.43 -2.81
CA LEU A 59 -10.36 0.74 -3.64
C LEU A 59 -11.17 0.70 -4.94
N LYS A 60 -11.15 -0.42 -5.66
CA LYS A 60 -11.86 -0.53 -6.94
C LYS A 60 -13.37 -0.47 -6.74
N VAL A 61 -13.91 -1.19 -5.78
CA VAL A 61 -15.36 -1.26 -5.54
C VAL A 61 -15.91 0.07 -5.04
N GLU A 62 -15.21 0.72 -4.13
CA GLU A 62 -15.75 1.89 -3.43
C GLU A 62 -15.40 3.21 -4.13
N CYS A 63 -14.25 3.30 -4.82
CA CYS A 63 -13.75 4.56 -5.38
C CYS A 63 -13.82 4.62 -6.92
N ILE A 64 -13.81 3.47 -7.61
CA ILE A 64 -13.63 3.42 -9.07
C ILE A 64 -14.86 2.84 -9.78
N HIS A 65 -15.49 1.83 -9.19
CA HIS A 65 -16.58 1.10 -9.82
C HIS A 65 -17.83 1.98 -9.94
N GLY A 66 -18.31 2.18 -11.17
CA GLY A 66 -19.46 3.03 -11.46
C GLY A 66 -19.13 4.51 -11.67
N GLU A 67 -17.90 4.94 -11.39
CA GLU A 67 -17.47 6.33 -11.55
C GLU A 67 -16.92 6.59 -12.96
N ARG A 68 -17.26 7.76 -13.52
CA ARG A 68 -16.75 8.20 -14.84
C ARG A 68 -15.74 9.32 -14.67
N PHE A 69 -14.46 8.99 -14.84
CA PHE A 69 -13.38 9.97 -14.80
C PHE A 69 -13.21 10.66 -16.15
N ILE A 70 -13.35 11.99 -16.15
CA ILE A 70 -13.20 12.83 -17.36
C ILE A 70 -11.72 13.03 -17.72
N SER A 71 -10.83 13.04 -16.72
CA SER A 71 -9.40 13.21 -16.94
C SER A 71 -8.56 12.34 -15.99
N ARG A 72 -7.32 12.08 -16.40
CA ARG A 72 -6.34 11.38 -15.58
C ARG A 72 -6.00 12.15 -14.29
N GLU A 73 -6.07 13.48 -14.33
CA GLU A 73 -5.83 14.30 -13.16
C GLU A 73 -6.91 14.12 -12.09
N ILE A 74 -8.18 14.13 -12.50
CA ILE A 74 -9.30 13.87 -11.59
C ILE A 74 -9.14 12.48 -10.97
N MET A 75 -8.87 11.45 -11.77
CA MET A 75 -8.63 10.10 -11.27
C MET A 75 -7.49 10.04 -10.24
N ARG A 76 -6.38 10.74 -10.49
CA ARG A 76 -5.24 10.80 -9.55
C ARG A 76 -5.64 11.44 -8.23
N THR A 77 -6.36 12.55 -8.28
CA THR A 77 -6.84 13.25 -7.08
C THR A 77 -7.85 12.42 -6.31
N THR A 78 -8.80 11.77 -6.98
CA THR A 78 -9.79 10.89 -6.34
C THR A 78 -9.10 9.71 -5.64
N VAL A 79 -8.19 9.01 -6.33
CA VAL A 79 -7.45 7.89 -5.73
C VAL A 79 -6.59 8.37 -4.55
N PHE A 80 -5.95 9.54 -4.65
CA PHE A 80 -5.18 10.11 -3.55
C PHE A 80 -6.05 10.41 -2.34
N ASN A 81 -7.21 11.05 -2.54
CA ASN A 81 -8.15 11.36 -1.47
C ASN A 81 -8.67 10.10 -0.81
N TYR A 82 -9.05 9.08 -1.59
CA TYR A 82 -9.50 7.81 -1.03
C TYR A 82 -8.43 7.16 -0.14
N ILE A 83 -7.16 7.17 -0.58
CA ILE A 83 -6.07 6.56 0.21
C ILE A 83 -5.80 7.36 1.49
N GLU A 84 -5.56 8.67 1.36
CA GLU A 84 -5.06 9.48 2.47
C GLU A 84 -6.16 9.93 3.44
N CYS A 85 -7.37 10.18 2.95
CA CYS A 85 -8.49 10.61 3.77
C CYS A 85 -9.34 9.42 4.16
N ASP A 86 -10.03 8.76 3.23
CA ASP A 86 -11.03 7.75 3.59
C ASP A 86 -10.40 6.49 4.20
N TYR A 87 -9.45 5.87 3.51
CA TYR A 87 -8.88 4.59 3.91
C TYR A 87 -7.96 4.72 5.13
N ASN A 88 -6.95 5.59 5.08
CA ASN A 88 -5.95 5.65 6.14
C ASN A 88 -6.47 6.31 7.42
N ARG A 89 -7.32 7.35 7.33
CA ARG A 89 -7.73 8.13 8.51
C ARG A 89 -9.07 7.70 9.11
N TRP A 90 -10.04 7.27 8.29
CA TRP A 90 -11.42 7.05 8.74
C TRP A 90 -11.86 5.58 8.73
N ARG A 91 -11.42 4.78 7.76
CA ARG A 91 -11.87 3.39 7.62
C ARG A 91 -11.48 2.56 8.84
N ARG A 92 -12.45 1.90 9.46
CA ARG A 92 -12.22 1.01 10.61
C ARG A 92 -11.89 -0.40 10.12
N HIS A 93 -10.83 -1.00 10.66
CA HIS A 93 -10.44 -2.38 10.33
C HIS A 93 -10.61 -3.31 11.52
N SER A 94 -11.26 -4.46 11.32
CA SER A 94 -11.40 -5.50 12.35
C SER A 94 -10.04 -6.00 12.85
N ALA A 95 -9.08 -6.20 11.94
CA ALA A 95 -7.71 -6.59 12.26
C ALA A 95 -6.96 -5.56 13.13
N CYS A 96 -7.37 -4.28 13.09
CA CYS A 96 -6.81 -3.21 13.91
C CYS A 96 -7.57 -3.02 15.24
N GLY A 97 -8.53 -3.87 15.59
CA GLY A 97 -9.39 -3.64 16.76
C GLY A 97 -10.49 -2.59 16.53
N GLY A 98 -10.86 -2.35 15.28
CA GLY A 98 -11.93 -1.43 14.91
C GLY A 98 -11.54 0.05 14.94
N ILE A 99 -10.24 0.37 14.87
CA ILE A 99 -9.73 1.73 14.65
C ILE A 99 -9.18 1.88 13.23
N SER A 100 -8.81 3.10 12.84
CA SER A 100 -8.25 3.36 11.51
C SER A 100 -6.78 2.97 11.39
N PRO A 101 -6.27 2.72 10.15
CA PRO A 101 -4.87 2.36 9.95
C PRO A 101 -3.89 3.39 10.53
N GLU A 102 -4.18 4.69 10.37
CA GLU A 102 -3.34 5.76 10.93
C GLU A 102 -3.37 5.76 12.46
N GLN A 103 -4.55 5.57 13.07
CA GLN A 103 -4.66 5.46 14.54
C GLN A 103 -3.91 4.24 15.07
N PHE A 104 -4.05 3.09 14.40
CA PHE A 104 -3.34 1.88 14.76
C PHE A 104 -1.83 2.07 14.64
N GLU A 105 -1.35 2.68 13.57
CA GLU A 105 0.08 2.98 13.40
C GLU A 105 0.57 3.93 14.51
N ASN A 106 -0.15 5.00 14.81
CA ASN A 106 0.20 5.96 15.88
C ASN A 106 0.25 5.34 17.28
N GLN A 107 -0.56 4.31 17.56
CA GLN A 107 -0.52 3.60 18.85
C GLN A 107 0.65 2.61 18.96
N ASN A 108 1.16 2.12 17.82
CA ASN A 108 2.24 1.12 17.76
C ASN A 108 3.60 1.71 17.38
N LEU A 109 3.65 3.00 17.04
CA LEU A 109 4.87 3.76 16.86
C LEU A 109 5.50 4.01 18.25
N ALA A 110 6.45 3.16 18.64
CA ALA A 110 7.38 3.38 19.75
C ALA A 110 8.43 4.44 19.40
#